data_AF-A0AAV5QQE9-F1
#
_entry.id   AF-A0AAV5QQE9-F1
#
_cell.length_a   1.000
_cell.length_b   1.000
_cell.length_c   1.000
_cell.angle_alpha   90.00
_cell.angle_beta   90.00
_cell.angle_gamma   90.00
#
_symmetry.space_group_name_H-M   'P 1'
#
loop_
_entity.id
_entity.type
_entity.pdbx_description
1 polymer ?
#
loop_
_entity_poly.entity_id
_entity_poly.type
_entity_poly.pdbx_seq_one_letter_code
_entity_poly.pdbx_strand_id
1 'polypeptide(L)'
;MDPTKAPGFVPPSDKEPLPLPSPAERIPKSDPIQRYVLADVGNDIDAPISYHERSQMSSEARHRSTKKKSRAGSTSSIPRISSDLQKSDSSSSGDEINDDKITNISPDNNDMTNKANTSVPHKSSATSYCDDAVCGSTSATSSVLSKGLKKLSVDPNYSPSSYTSDDLSGKPILGADLEEVPYGVSRQARSLEKYEFPTHRLKTKLHDNSKYPLVIVACGSFSPITYLHLRMFEMALDAIQENTKFEVIGGFYSPVSDHYKKSGLAPAVHRVRMCELACERTSNWLMVDAWETLQPTYTRTALVLDHFNEEINVKRGGIMSADGKTKRGVKIMLLAGGDLIVSMGEPNVWAENDLHHILGSYGCLIVERTGSDVRSFLLSHDILYEHRKNVLVIKQLIYNDISSTKVRLFIRRGMSVQYLLPNSVIRYIHEHKLYFNTTEPVKQVMGNND
;
A
#
# COMPACT_ATOMS: atom_id res chain seq x y z
N MET A 1 -9.09 -6.67 6.41
CA MET A 1 -9.34 -7.65 7.48
C MET A 1 -10.28 -6.99 8.44
N ASP A 2 -11.58 -7.15 8.22
CA ASP A 2 -12.60 -6.48 9.03
C ASP A 2 -13.28 -7.57 9.88
N PRO A 3 -13.12 -7.52 11.22
CA PRO A 3 -13.53 -8.62 12.09
C PRO A 3 -15.01 -9.00 12.03
N THR A 4 -15.94 -8.11 11.63
CA THR A 4 -17.39 -8.41 11.55
C THR A 4 -17.71 -9.61 10.68
N LYS A 5 -16.84 -9.90 9.71
CA LYS A 5 -17.04 -10.96 8.72
C LYS A 5 -16.69 -12.35 9.26
N ALA A 6 -16.13 -12.45 10.47
CA ALA A 6 -15.84 -13.71 11.15
C ALA A 6 -17.11 -14.32 11.79
N PRO A 7 -17.27 -15.66 11.76
CA PRO A 7 -18.50 -16.37 12.19
C PRO A 7 -18.62 -16.50 13.71
N GLY A 8 -17.53 -16.23 14.43
CA GLY A 8 -17.47 -16.14 15.89
C GLY A 8 -17.07 -14.75 16.34
N PHE A 9 -17.26 -13.75 15.48
CA PHE A 9 -17.17 -12.34 15.86
C PHE A 9 -18.21 -12.07 16.95
N VAL A 10 -17.72 -11.58 18.07
CA VAL A 10 -18.51 -11.04 19.18
C VAL A 10 -17.98 -9.61 19.35
N PRO A 11 -18.85 -8.58 19.41
CA PRO A 11 -18.44 -7.22 19.71
C PRO A 11 -17.46 -7.15 20.91
N PRO A 12 -16.44 -6.28 20.89
CA PRO A 12 -15.54 -6.06 22.03
C PRO A 12 -16.26 -5.65 23.32
N SER A 13 -17.49 -5.15 23.20
CA SER A 13 -18.42 -4.79 24.27
C SER A 13 -19.15 -5.99 24.90
N ASP A 14 -19.21 -7.15 24.24
CA ASP A 14 -20.04 -8.31 24.60
C ASP A 14 -19.23 -9.47 25.24
N LYS A 15 -17.98 -9.25 25.70
CA LYS A 15 -17.13 -10.35 26.19
C LYS A 15 -16.11 -10.00 27.28
N GLU A 16 -15.64 -11.05 27.97
CA GLU A 16 -14.44 -11.06 28.83
C GLU A 16 -13.19 -10.54 28.09
N PRO A 17 -12.19 -10.02 28.82
CA PRO A 17 -11.00 -9.40 28.23
C PRO A 17 -10.32 -10.30 27.20
N LEU A 18 -10.23 -9.80 25.97
CA LEU A 18 -9.51 -10.45 24.87
C LEU A 18 -8.04 -10.69 25.29
N PRO A 19 -7.40 -11.79 24.85
CA PRO A 19 -5.98 -12.04 25.11
C PRO A 19 -5.18 -10.81 24.67
N LEU A 20 -4.45 -10.17 25.60
CA LEU A 20 -3.77 -8.91 25.32
C LEU A 20 -2.70 -9.09 24.23
N PRO A 21 -2.50 -8.10 23.35
CA PRO A 21 -1.33 -8.05 22.48
C PRO A 21 -0.02 -8.05 23.28
N SER A 22 1.08 -8.34 22.59
CA SER A 22 2.41 -8.44 23.18
C SER A 22 2.82 -7.12 23.86
N PRO A 23 3.43 -7.15 25.07
CA PRO A 23 3.82 -5.92 25.76
C PRO A 23 4.71 -5.04 24.89
N ALA A 24 4.41 -3.74 24.82
CA ALA A 24 5.10 -2.78 23.95
C ALA A 24 6.63 -2.72 24.18
N GLU A 25 7.12 -3.18 25.33
CA GLU A 25 8.55 -3.33 25.63
C GLU A 25 9.27 -4.36 24.72
N ARG A 26 8.55 -5.33 24.15
CA ARG A 26 9.09 -6.31 23.19
C ARG A 26 9.12 -5.78 21.75
N ILE A 27 8.51 -4.62 21.49
CA ILE A 27 8.47 -3.99 20.17
C ILE A 27 9.54 -2.90 20.14
N PRO A 28 10.40 -2.81 19.10
CA PRO A 28 11.38 -1.75 19.00
C PRO A 28 10.73 -0.37 19.07
N LYS A 29 11.04 0.39 20.13
CA LYS A 29 10.66 1.80 20.25
C LYS A 29 11.20 2.54 19.03
N SER A 30 10.28 2.93 18.17
CA SER A 30 10.54 3.60 16.91
C SER A 30 9.74 4.89 16.89
N ASP A 31 10.36 5.98 16.45
CA ASP A 31 9.67 7.25 16.34
C ASP A 31 8.45 7.16 15.41
N PRO A 32 7.48 8.08 15.57
CA PRO A 32 6.48 8.34 14.54
C PRO A 32 7.16 8.65 13.20
N ILE A 33 6.42 8.53 12.09
CA ILE A 33 6.98 8.56 10.73
C ILE A 33 7.66 9.90 10.46
N GLN A 34 9.00 9.90 10.57
CA GLN A 34 9.83 11.05 10.25
C GLN A 34 9.81 11.25 8.73
N ARG A 35 9.08 12.28 8.28
CA ARG A 35 9.13 12.72 6.89
C ARG A 35 10.38 13.55 6.63
N TYR A 36 10.91 13.48 5.41
CA TYR A 36 11.88 14.47 4.96
C TYR A 36 11.24 15.86 4.93
N VAL A 37 11.91 16.84 5.52
CA VAL A 37 11.56 18.27 5.46
C VAL A 37 12.60 18.96 4.59
N LEU A 38 12.26 20.06 3.91
CA LEU A 38 13.22 20.81 3.08
C LEU A 38 14.49 21.24 3.83
N ALA A 39 14.41 21.41 5.16
CA ALA A 39 15.55 21.69 6.04
C ALA A 39 16.53 20.51 6.19
N ASP A 40 16.11 19.26 5.97
CA ASP A 40 17.01 18.10 5.98
C ASP A 40 18.02 18.18 4.81
N VAL A 41 17.64 18.80 3.69
CA VAL A 41 18.41 18.82 2.43
C VAL A 41 19.67 19.70 2.50
N GLY A 42 19.69 20.70 3.39
CA GLY A 42 20.84 21.61 3.55
C GLY A 42 21.95 21.05 4.45
N ASN A 43 21.63 20.16 5.38
CA ASN A 43 22.55 19.77 6.46
C ASN A 43 23.82 19.07 5.97
N ASP A 44 23.75 18.31 4.88
CA ASP A 44 24.92 17.65 4.26
C ASP A 44 25.80 18.62 3.43
N ILE A 45 25.29 19.80 3.10
CA ILE A 45 26.00 20.86 2.35
C ILE A 45 26.75 21.79 3.31
N ASP A 46 26.11 22.17 4.43
CA ASP A 46 26.72 22.97 5.50
C ASP A 46 27.57 22.14 6.48
N ALA A 47 27.68 20.82 6.26
CA ALA A 47 28.54 19.94 7.06
C ALA A 47 30.03 20.32 6.91
N PRO A 48 30.77 20.57 8.01
CA PRO A 48 32.17 20.97 7.92
C PRO A 48 33.03 19.85 7.32
N ILE A 49 33.79 20.19 6.27
CA ILE A 49 34.64 19.24 5.53
C ILE A 49 35.63 18.57 6.50
N SER A 50 35.48 17.27 6.69
CA SER A 50 36.34 16.45 7.55
C SER A 50 37.71 16.24 6.89
N TYR A 51 38.62 17.20 7.09
CA TYR A 51 40.02 17.04 6.75
C TYR A 51 40.67 16.02 7.67
N HIS A 52 40.82 14.78 7.19
CA HIS A 52 41.64 13.77 7.87
C HIS A 52 43.10 14.24 7.94
N GLU A 53 43.57 14.55 9.15
CA GLU A 53 44.98 14.81 9.43
C GLU A 53 45.84 13.62 9.00
N ARG A 54 46.68 13.82 7.99
CA ARG A 54 47.61 12.80 7.53
C ARG A 54 48.80 12.75 8.47
N SER A 55 48.74 11.83 9.44
CA SER A 55 49.80 11.57 10.43
C SER A 55 51.20 11.67 9.83
N GLN A 56 52.08 12.35 10.56
CA GLN A 56 53.51 12.39 10.26
C GLN A 56 54.08 10.96 10.27
N MET A 57 54.98 10.67 9.33
CA MET A 57 55.95 9.57 9.44
C MET A 57 57.31 10.06 8.95
N SER A 58 58.36 9.47 9.51
CA SER A 58 59.71 10.01 9.55
C SER A 58 60.49 9.90 8.25
N SER A 59 61.47 10.79 8.11
CA SER A 59 62.51 10.74 7.09
C SER A 59 63.41 9.51 7.20
N GLU A 60 63.75 8.90 6.07
CA GLU A 60 65.09 8.33 5.87
C GLU A 60 65.49 8.43 4.40
N ALA A 61 66.78 8.67 4.13
CA ALA A 61 67.27 9.05 2.79
C ALA A 61 68.18 7.97 2.18
N ARG A 62 68.11 7.79 0.85
CA ARG A 62 69.11 7.03 0.08
C ARG A 62 69.31 7.59 -1.33
N HIS A 63 70.48 8.15 -1.58
CA HIS A 63 70.94 8.47 -2.94
C HIS A 63 71.29 7.19 -3.72
N ARG A 64 70.95 7.16 -5.02
CA ARG A 64 71.84 6.58 -6.03
C ARG A 64 71.65 7.23 -7.40
N SER A 65 72.74 7.41 -8.14
CA SER A 65 72.77 8.02 -9.49
C SER A 65 73.33 7.03 -10.49
N THR A 66 72.70 6.89 -11.67
CA THR A 66 73.37 6.44 -12.92
C THR A 66 72.65 6.88 -14.21
N LYS A 67 73.28 7.83 -14.91
CA LYS A 67 73.33 8.06 -16.38
C LYS A 67 72.21 7.56 -17.33
N LYS A 68 71.54 8.55 -17.96
CA LYS A 68 71.20 8.71 -19.41
C LYS A 68 70.94 7.47 -20.30
N LYS A 69 69.79 7.51 -21.00
CA LYS A 69 69.67 7.35 -22.47
C LYS A 69 68.60 8.31 -23.03
N SER A 70 68.61 8.56 -24.34
CA SER A 70 67.69 9.44 -25.10
C SER A 70 66.34 8.71 -25.41
N ARG A 71 65.28 9.31 -25.98
CA ARG A 71 65.19 10.29 -27.09
C ARG A 71 63.75 10.85 -27.30
N ALA A 72 63.63 12.12 -27.73
CA ALA A 72 62.48 12.79 -28.40
C ALA A 72 61.14 13.02 -27.65
N GLY A 73 60.32 13.97 -28.16
CA GLY A 73 58.94 14.29 -27.74
C GLY A 73 58.83 15.41 -26.69
N SER A 74 59.05 16.68 -27.04
CA SER A 74 58.06 17.66 -27.56
C SER A 74 57.14 18.27 -26.47
N THR A 75 57.00 19.60 -26.49
CA THR A 75 56.41 20.42 -25.42
C THR A 75 54.94 20.81 -25.67
N SER A 76 54.13 20.85 -24.62
CA SER A 76 52.80 21.47 -24.62
C SER A 76 52.61 22.44 -23.45
N SER A 77 52.90 23.72 -23.70
CA SER A 77 52.55 24.84 -22.80
C SER A 77 51.24 25.49 -23.25
N ILE A 78 50.34 25.74 -22.30
CA ILE A 78 48.97 26.22 -22.55
C ILE A 78 48.95 27.66 -23.10
N PRO A 79 48.30 27.93 -24.24
CA PRO A 79 47.86 29.27 -24.63
C PRO A 79 46.40 29.53 -24.23
N ARG A 80 46.12 30.74 -23.72
CA ARG A 80 44.77 31.34 -23.76
C ARG A 80 44.62 32.11 -25.07
N ILE A 81 43.43 32.13 -25.64
CA ILE A 81 42.85 33.30 -26.37
C ILE A 81 41.37 33.01 -26.69
N SER A 82 40.57 34.07 -26.76
CA SER A 82 39.17 34.07 -27.19
C SER A 82 39.05 34.44 -28.67
N SER A 83 38.12 33.82 -29.39
CA SER A 83 37.65 34.33 -30.68
C SER A 83 36.21 33.89 -30.97
N ASP A 84 35.47 34.81 -31.58
CA ASP A 84 34.03 34.76 -31.86
C ASP A 84 33.61 33.67 -32.86
N LEU A 85 32.31 33.34 -32.85
CA LEU A 85 31.60 33.01 -34.08
C LEU A 85 30.14 33.52 -34.01
N GLN A 86 29.72 34.29 -35.01
CA GLN A 86 28.31 34.69 -35.20
C GLN A 86 27.54 33.52 -35.83
N LYS A 87 26.36 33.13 -35.36
CA LYS A 87 25.04 33.80 -35.50
C LYS A 87 24.53 33.91 -36.95
N SER A 88 23.60 33.03 -37.32
CA SER A 88 22.42 33.31 -38.15
C SER A 88 21.50 32.08 -38.21
N ASP A 89 20.23 32.18 -38.61
CA ASP A 89 19.08 32.91 -38.00
C ASP A 89 17.81 32.43 -38.74
N SER A 90 16.58 32.48 -38.24
CA SER A 90 15.96 33.04 -37.00
C SER A 90 14.83 32.06 -36.56
N SER A 91 13.80 32.32 -35.74
CA SER A 91 13.16 33.50 -35.11
C SER A 91 12.39 33.02 -33.84
N SER A 92 11.59 33.79 -33.07
CA SER A 92 11.07 35.17 -33.25
C SER A 92 10.86 35.95 -31.95
N SER A 93 10.72 37.26 -32.14
CA SER A 93 10.06 38.29 -31.33
C SER A 93 8.68 37.95 -30.74
N GLY A 94 8.25 38.56 -29.63
CA GLY A 94 9.04 39.48 -28.78
C GLY A 94 8.31 40.11 -27.58
N ASP A 95 9.14 40.55 -26.63
CA ASP A 95 9.18 41.78 -25.81
C ASP A 95 7.90 42.24 -25.04
N GLU A 96 7.90 42.42 -23.70
CA GLU A 96 8.57 43.46 -22.85
C GLU A 96 7.80 44.82 -22.92
N ILE A 97 7.47 45.58 -21.86
CA ILE A 97 8.27 46.18 -20.76
C ILE A 97 7.36 46.55 -19.55
N ASN A 98 7.92 46.44 -18.32
CA ASN A 98 7.78 47.16 -17.02
C ASN A 98 6.47 47.99 -16.63
N ASP A 99 6.30 48.64 -15.46
CA ASP A 99 7.24 49.06 -14.40
C ASP A 99 6.68 49.28 -12.97
N ASP A 100 7.63 49.24 -12.02
CA ASP A 100 7.75 49.86 -10.69
C ASP A 100 6.79 49.64 -9.47
N LYS A 101 7.30 50.04 -8.30
CA LYS A 101 6.75 49.92 -6.93
C LYS A 101 6.20 51.27 -6.41
N ILE A 102 5.58 51.31 -5.21
CA ILE A 102 6.07 52.11 -4.04
C ILE A 102 5.25 51.96 -2.73
N THR A 103 5.99 51.75 -1.63
CA THR A 103 5.77 51.96 -0.16
C THR A 103 4.50 51.57 0.63
N ASN A 104 4.78 50.96 1.80
CA ASN A 104 3.96 50.83 3.02
C ASN A 104 3.36 52.14 3.57
N ILE A 105 2.22 52.05 4.26
CA ILE A 105 1.91 52.80 5.50
C ILE A 105 1.14 51.87 6.48
N SER A 106 1.38 52.03 7.79
CA SER A 106 0.53 51.58 8.92
C SER A 106 0.40 52.80 9.86
N PRO A 107 -0.62 52.94 10.76
CA PRO A 107 -0.71 52.07 11.95
C PRO A 107 -2.12 51.94 12.63
N ASP A 108 -2.10 51.43 13.87
CA ASP A 108 -2.92 51.81 15.05
C ASP A 108 -4.40 51.37 15.28
N ASN A 109 -4.51 50.41 16.23
CA ASN A 109 -5.18 50.53 17.54
C ASN A 109 -6.73 50.49 17.73
N ASN A 110 -7.09 50.02 18.94
CA ASN A 110 -8.35 50.24 19.70
C ASN A 110 -9.64 49.56 19.19
N ASP A 111 -10.59 49.13 20.03
CA ASP A 111 -10.54 48.84 21.49
C ASP A 111 -11.61 47.78 21.89
N MET A 112 -11.48 47.30 23.13
CA MET A 112 -12.27 46.39 23.96
C MET A 112 -13.82 46.59 23.98
N THR A 113 -14.51 45.62 24.60
CA THR A 113 -15.89 45.65 25.17
C THR A 113 -17.07 45.21 24.27
N ASN A 114 -18.25 44.80 24.79
CA ASN A 114 -18.59 43.83 25.86
C ASN A 114 -20.12 43.50 25.81
N LYS A 115 -20.57 42.37 26.38
CA LYS A 115 -21.99 41.92 26.59
C LYS A 115 -22.78 41.60 25.29
N ALA A 116 -23.49 40.47 25.09
CA ALA A 116 -24.32 39.57 25.92
C ALA A 116 -25.80 39.97 26.04
N ASN A 117 -26.73 39.11 25.55
CA ASN A 117 -27.96 38.68 26.27
C ASN A 117 -28.87 37.69 25.50
N THR A 118 -29.40 36.69 26.23
CA THR A 118 -30.78 36.08 26.20
C THR A 118 -31.44 35.54 24.91
N SER A 119 -32.43 34.60 24.93
CA SER A 119 -32.60 33.32 25.66
C SER A 119 -34.00 32.68 25.39
N VAL A 120 -34.05 31.36 25.08
CA VAL A 120 -35.21 30.41 25.15
C VAL A 120 -36.47 30.68 24.25
N PRO A 121 -37.40 29.70 24.05
CA PRO A 121 -38.15 29.51 22.78
C PRO A 121 -39.68 29.38 22.98
N HIS A 122 -40.41 28.76 22.02
CA HIS A 122 -41.65 28.00 22.35
C HIS A 122 -41.98 26.84 21.39
N LYS A 123 -42.87 25.93 21.82
CA LYS A 123 -43.42 24.76 21.07
C LYS A 123 -44.94 24.87 20.85
N SER A 124 -45.42 24.35 19.72
CA SER A 124 -46.71 23.62 19.54
C SER A 124 -46.78 23.12 18.07
N SER A 125 -47.16 21.90 17.64
CA SER A 125 -48.06 20.82 18.10
C SER A 125 -49.54 20.98 17.74
N ALA A 126 -50.04 20.22 16.75
CA ALA A 126 -51.20 19.29 16.82
C ALA A 126 -51.78 18.92 15.42
N THR A 127 -52.23 17.66 15.25
CA THR A 127 -53.45 17.19 14.52
C THR A 127 -53.74 17.62 13.06
N SER A 128 -54.43 16.87 12.17
CA SER A 128 -54.93 15.46 12.13
C SER A 128 -55.63 15.20 10.78
N TYR A 129 -56.12 13.97 10.58
CA TYR A 129 -57.08 13.49 9.56
C TYR A 129 -56.58 12.92 8.22
N CYS A 130 -57.27 11.82 7.91
CA CYS A 130 -57.48 11.01 6.72
C CYS A 130 -58.07 11.82 5.54
N ASP A 131 -58.41 11.29 4.35
CA ASP A 131 -58.77 9.91 3.93
C ASP A 131 -58.32 9.59 2.48
N ASP A 132 -58.51 8.34 2.05
CA ASP A 132 -58.22 7.81 0.71
C ASP A 132 -59.06 8.42 -0.45
N ALA A 133 -58.47 8.45 -1.65
CA ALA A 133 -59.19 8.45 -2.92
C ALA A 133 -58.34 7.83 -4.06
N VAL A 134 -58.99 7.06 -4.95
CA VAL A 134 -58.35 6.29 -6.04
C VAL A 134 -58.99 6.63 -7.39
N CYS A 135 -58.23 6.45 -8.49
CA CYS A 135 -58.62 6.61 -9.91
C CYS A 135 -58.69 8.07 -10.40
N GLY A 136 -58.28 8.41 -11.64
CA GLY A 136 -57.58 7.63 -12.66
C GLY A 136 -57.51 8.35 -14.03
N SER A 137 -56.62 7.86 -14.91
CA SER A 137 -56.56 8.09 -16.39
C SER A 137 -57.03 9.41 -17.02
N THR A 138 -56.15 10.12 -17.74
CA THR A 138 -56.24 10.37 -19.21
C THR A 138 -55.02 11.19 -19.71
N SER A 139 -54.92 11.42 -21.03
CA SER A 139 -53.67 11.80 -21.72
C SER A 139 -53.75 13.05 -22.60
N ALA A 140 -52.79 13.98 -22.45
CA ALA A 140 -52.38 15.02 -23.40
C ALA A 140 -51.04 15.65 -22.91
N THR A 141 -50.06 16.08 -23.71
CA THR A 141 -49.85 16.03 -25.18
C THR A 141 -48.33 16.13 -25.53
N SER A 142 -47.99 15.94 -26.80
CA SER A 142 -46.74 16.29 -27.51
C SER A 142 -46.07 17.63 -27.11
N SER A 143 -44.77 17.90 -27.31
CA SER A 143 -43.61 17.19 -27.93
C SER A 143 -42.29 17.94 -27.55
N VAL A 144 -41.06 17.51 -27.86
CA VAL A 144 -40.27 17.71 -29.11
C VAL A 144 -38.85 17.08 -28.88
N LEU A 145 -38.03 16.92 -29.93
CA LEU A 145 -36.61 16.43 -29.96
C LEU A 145 -36.36 14.91 -29.97
N SER A 146 -37.01 14.19 -30.89
CA SER A 146 -36.56 12.85 -31.32
C SER A 146 -35.63 12.90 -32.55
N LYS A 147 -34.30 12.97 -32.36
CA LYS A 147 -33.28 12.69 -33.40
C LYS A 147 -32.03 12.06 -32.76
N GLY A 148 -31.69 10.80 -33.06
CA GLY A 148 -30.36 10.29 -32.66
C GLY A 148 -30.12 8.78 -32.50
N LEU A 149 -31.11 7.89 -32.54
CA LEU A 149 -30.85 6.43 -32.47
C LEU A 149 -31.13 5.71 -33.79
N LYS A 150 -30.09 5.17 -34.42
CA LYS A 150 -30.24 4.09 -35.41
C LYS A 150 -30.53 2.80 -34.67
N LYS A 151 -31.66 2.17 -34.99
CA LYS A 151 -32.04 0.85 -34.49
C LYS A 151 -31.15 -0.20 -35.13
N LEU A 152 -30.15 -0.73 -34.40
CA LEU A 152 -29.44 -1.93 -34.85
C LEU A 152 -30.42 -3.10 -34.84
N SER A 153 -30.59 -3.74 -36.00
CA SER A 153 -31.29 -5.02 -36.12
C SER A 153 -30.37 -6.13 -35.63
N VAL A 154 -30.81 -6.88 -34.60
CA VAL A 154 -30.16 -8.14 -34.23
C VAL A 154 -30.45 -9.17 -35.32
N ASP A 155 -29.42 -9.84 -35.81
CA ASP A 155 -29.53 -10.86 -36.87
C ASP A 155 -30.22 -12.12 -36.30
N PRO A 156 -31.35 -12.60 -36.86
CA PRO A 156 -32.05 -13.78 -36.35
C PRO A 156 -31.22 -15.07 -36.34
N ASN A 157 -30.14 -15.13 -37.12
CA ASN A 157 -29.26 -16.30 -37.18
C ASN A 157 -28.05 -16.22 -36.23
N TYR A 158 -27.92 -15.17 -35.42
CA TYR A 158 -26.86 -15.08 -34.41
C TYR A 158 -27.12 -16.03 -33.23
N SER A 159 -26.77 -17.30 -33.41
CA SER A 159 -26.59 -18.23 -32.29
C SER A 159 -25.42 -17.74 -31.43
N PRO A 160 -25.60 -17.52 -30.11
CA PRO A 160 -24.47 -17.28 -29.24
C PRO A 160 -23.50 -18.45 -29.33
N SER A 161 -22.19 -18.18 -29.46
CA SER A 161 -21.18 -19.24 -29.38
C SER A 161 -21.27 -19.89 -28.00
N SER A 162 -21.82 -21.10 -27.96
CA SER A 162 -21.93 -21.88 -26.74
C SER A 162 -20.54 -22.37 -26.36
N TYR A 163 -19.88 -21.65 -25.46
CA TYR A 163 -18.74 -22.17 -24.70
C TYR A 163 -19.21 -23.37 -23.88
N THR A 164 -19.19 -24.54 -24.49
CA THR A 164 -19.36 -25.83 -23.83
C THR A 164 -18.16 -26.08 -22.92
N SER A 165 -18.34 -26.93 -21.91
CA SER A 165 -17.30 -27.21 -20.90
C SER A 165 -16.01 -27.82 -21.45
N ASP A 166 -16.04 -28.29 -22.69
CA ASP A 166 -15.08 -29.27 -23.20
C ASP A 166 -14.04 -28.63 -24.14
N ASP A 167 -14.34 -27.45 -24.72
CA ASP A 167 -13.44 -26.72 -25.66
C ASP A 167 -12.26 -26.00 -24.97
N LEU A 168 -11.99 -26.34 -23.69
CA LEU A 168 -10.77 -25.91 -22.97
C LEU A 168 -9.64 -26.95 -23.03
N SER A 169 -9.84 -28.09 -23.69
CA SER A 169 -8.81 -29.12 -23.84
C SER A 169 -7.83 -28.82 -24.99
N GLY A 170 -6.78 -28.05 -24.70
CA GLY A 170 -5.48 -28.30 -25.34
C GLY A 170 -4.98 -27.31 -26.40
N LYS A 171 -4.55 -26.13 -25.96
CA LYS A 171 -3.18 -25.68 -26.26
C LYS A 171 -2.49 -25.26 -24.96
N PRO A 172 -1.34 -25.85 -24.60
CA PRO A 172 -0.61 -25.41 -23.41
C PRO A 172 -0.10 -23.98 -23.62
N ILE A 173 -0.49 -23.06 -22.75
CA ILE A 173 0.11 -21.73 -22.70
C ILE A 173 1.54 -21.90 -22.22
N LEU A 174 2.49 -21.83 -23.16
CA LEU A 174 3.91 -22.08 -22.93
C LEU A 174 4.45 -21.09 -21.89
N GLY A 175 4.73 -21.56 -20.67
CA GLY A 175 4.98 -20.65 -19.54
C GLY A 175 5.16 -21.33 -18.20
N ALA A 176 6.13 -22.25 -18.11
CA ALA A 176 6.60 -22.93 -16.90
C ALA A 176 5.58 -23.78 -16.11
N ASP A 177 6.08 -24.58 -15.17
CA ASP A 177 5.28 -25.42 -14.29
C ASP A 177 4.70 -24.58 -13.12
N LEU A 178 3.56 -25.01 -12.58
CA LEU A 178 2.99 -24.46 -11.34
C LEU A 178 3.58 -25.14 -10.09
N GLU A 179 4.13 -26.34 -10.24
CA GLU A 179 4.82 -27.08 -9.17
C GLU A 179 6.34 -26.82 -9.14
N GLU A 180 6.92 -26.23 -10.19
CA GLU A 180 8.29 -25.66 -10.13
C GLU A 180 8.34 -24.51 -9.10
N VAL A 181 9.23 -24.64 -8.13
CA VAL A 181 9.56 -23.62 -7.14
C VAL A 181 10.89 -22.97 -7.53
N PRO A 182 11.00 -21.64 -7.60
CA PRO A 182 12.28 -20.97 -7.94
C PRO A 182 13.39 -21.33 -6.94
N TYR A 183 14.62 -21.46 -7.43
CA TYR A 183 15.78 -21.80 -6.58
C TYR A 183 15.93 -20.82 -5.40
N GLY A 184 16.06 -21.37 -4.19
CA GLY A 184 16.16 -20.61 -2.94
C GLY A 184 14.81 -20.17 -2.33
N VAL A 185 13.68 -20.37 -3.03
CA VAL A 185 12.34 -20.24 -2.43
C VAL A 185 11.93 -21.56 -1.79
N SER A 186 11.31 -21.50 -0.61
CA SER A 186 10.65 -22.66 0.02
C SER A 186 9.15 -22.40 0.10
N ARG A 187 8.33 -23.43 -0.17
CA ARG A 187 6.87 -23.34 -0.05
C ARG A 187 6.45 -23.26 1.41
N GLN A 188 5.36 -22.55 1.66
CA GLN A 188 4.76 -22.43 2.97
C GLN A 188 4.14 -23.74 3.47
N ALA A 189 4.22 -23.93 4.78
CA ALA A 189 3.77 -25.14 5.45
C ALA A 189 2.23 -25.29 5.43
N ARG A 190 1.77 -26.55 5.54
CA ARG A 190 0.34 -26.91 5.67
C ARG A 190 -0.05 -27.37 7.09
N SER A 191 0.91 -27.43 8.02
CA SER A 191 0.68 -27.65 9.46
C SER A 191 1.69 -26.84 10.27
N LEU A 192 1.31 -26.42 11.48
CA LEU A 192 2.13 -25.57 12.34
C LEU A 192 3.44 -26.25 12.79
N GLU A 193 3.45 -27.58 12.88
CA GLU A 193 4.62 -28.41 13.19
C GLU A 193 5.77 -28.28 12.17
N LYS A 194 5.42 -27.92 10.93
CA LYS A 194 6.34 -27.80 9.79
C LYS A 194 6.54 -26.36 9.36
N TYR A 195 6.05 -25.40 10.16
CA TYR A 195 6.10 -23.99 9.85
C TYR A 195 7.49 -23.41 10.11
N GLU A 196 8.06 -22.78 9.09
CA GLU A 196 9.25 -21.94 9.20
C GLU A 196 8.93 -20.54 8.69
N PHE A 197 9.28 -19.51 9.46
CA PHE A 197 9.04 -18.13 9.06
C PHE A 197 9.89 -17.77 7.81
N PRO A 198 9.26 -17.28 6.72
CA PRO A 198 9.95 -17.07 5.45
C PRO A 198 10.97 -15.93 5.52
N THR A 199 12.25 -16.23 5.30
CA THR A 199 13.33 -15.22 5.25
C THR A 199 14.06 -15.13 3.90
N HIS A 200 13.66 -15.91 2.89
CA HIS A 200 14.44 -16.10 1.66
C HIS A 200 14.60 -14.84 0.78
N ARG A 201 13.82 -13.78 1.03
CA ARG A 201 13.97 -12.44 0.42
C ARG A 201 14.08 -11.31 1.46
N LEU A 202 14.24 -11.65 2.75
CA LEU A 202 14.44 -10.69 3.82
C LEU A 202 15.90 -10.23 3.82
N LYS A 203 16.16 -8.92 3.75
CA LYS A 203 17.55 -8.43 3.87
C LYS A 203 18.11 -8.76 5.24
N THR A 204 19.36 -9.22 5.28
CA THR A 204 20.11 -9.51 6.51
C THR A 204 20.92 -8.32 7.02
N LYS A 205 21.11 -7.30 6.18
CA LYS A 205 21.88 -6.08 6.46
C LYS A 205 21.24 -4.86 5.78
N LEU A 206 21.23 -3.72 6.47
CA LEU A 206 20.90 -2.40 5.90
C LEU A 206 21.94 -1.97 4.84
N HIS A 207 21.53 -1.18 3.86
CA HIS A 207 22.46 -0.44 2.99
C HIS A 207 22.86 0.90 3.60
N ASP A 208 21.93 1.57 4.28
CA ASP A 208 22.13 2.90 4.87
C ASP A 208 22.00 2.87 6.40
N ASN A 209 23.00 3.39 7.11
CA ASN A 209 22.97 3.49 8.58
C ASN A 209 22.05 4.61 9.09
N SER A 210 21.84 5.67 8.30
CA SER A 210 20.99 6.81 8.64
C SER A 210 19.50 6.46 8.67
N LYS A 211 19.12 5.42 7.91
CA LYS A 211 17.74 4.95 7.80
C LYS A 211 17.37 3.96 8.90
N TYR A 212 16.07 3.85 9.13
CA TYR A 212 15.45 2.88 10.04
C TYR A 212 14.94 1.68 9.24
N PRO A 213 15.22 0.43 9.65
CA PRO A 213 14.75 -0.75 8.93
C PRO A 213 13.25 -0.96 9.10
N LEU A 214 12.55 -1.21 7.98
CA LEU A 214 11.11 -1.35 7.90
C LEU A 214 10.69 -2.64 7.18
N VAL A 215 9.74 -3.35 7.77
CA VAL A 215 9.03 -4.48 7.14
C VAL A 215 7.57 -4.12 6.92
N ILE A 216 7.07 -4.45 5.73
CA ILE A 216 5.70 -4.18 5.30
C ILE A 216 4.89 -5.47 5.32
N VAL A 217 3.75 -5.49 6.01
CA VAL A 217 2.87 -6.65 6.12
C VAL A 217 1.48 -6.31 5.58
N ALA A 218 0.97 -7.08 4.62
CA ALA A 218 -0.40 -6.97 4.13
C ALA A 218 -1.24 -8.17 4.57
N CYS A 219 -2.08 -7.96 5.59
CA CYS A 219 -3.04 -8.96 6.08
C CYS A 219 -4.34 -8.89 5.24
N GLY A 220 -4.77 -9.99 4.63
CA GLY A 220 -5.87 -9.90 3.66
C GLY A 220 -6.51 -11.22 3.23
N SER A 221 -7.66 -11.11 2.54
CA SER A 221 -8.36 -12.30 2.05
C SER A 221 -7.61 -13.00 0.91
N PHE A 222 -7.06 -12.24 -0.06
CA PHE A 222 -6.38 -12.74 -1.26
C PHE A 222 -7.12 -13.90 -1.95
N SER A 223 -8.43 -13.69 -2.21
CA SER A 223 -9.35 -14.71 -2.73
C SER A 223 -9.96 -14.29 -4.09
N PRO A 224 -9.19 -14.28 -5.19
CA PRO A 224 -7.74 -14.49 -5.29
C PRO A 224 -6.94 -13.20 -5.01
N ILE A 225 -5.62 -13.29 -4.92
CA ILE A 225 -4.71 -12.14 -5.08
C ILE A 225 -4.88 -11.54 -6.50
N THR A 226 -4.62 -10.25 -6.68
CA THR A 226 -4.75 -9.53 -7.97
C THR A 226 -3.57 -8.59 -8.20
N TYR A 227 -3.35 -8.07 -9.42
CA TYR A 227 -2.28 -7.09 -9.67
C TYR A 227 -2.42 -5.79 -8.84
N LEU A 228 -3.63 -5.42 -8.38
CA LEU A 228 -3.80 -4.29 -7.47
C LEU A 228 -3.09 -4.53 -6.13
N HIS A 229 -3.16 -5.74 -5.58
CA HIS A 229 -2.48 -6.10 -4.34
C HIS A 229 -0.95 -6.02 -4.49
N LEU A 230 -0.42 -6.46 -5.64
CA LEU A 230 1.01 -6.31 -5.97
C LEU A 230 1.40 -4.84 -6.10
N ARG A 231 0.62 -4.02 -6.83
CA ARG A 231 0.93 -2.59 -7.01
C ARG A 231 0.84 -1.79 -5.71
N MET A 232 0.02 -2.19 -4.73
CA MET A 232 0.00 -1.53 -3.42
C MET A 232 1.35 -1.60 -2.68
N PHE A 233 2.09 -2.70 -2.80
CA PHE A 233 3.43 -2.81 -2.20
C PHE A 233 4.44 -1.89 -2.89
N GLU A 234 4.43 -1.85 -4.22
CA GLU A 234 5.32 -0.97 -4.99
C GLU A 234 4.98 0.51 -4.73
N MET A 235 3.68 0.89 -4.67
CA MET A 235 3.27 2.26 -4.31
C MET A 235 3.67 2.65 -2.89
N ALA A 236 3.67 1.71 -1.94
CA ALA A 236 4.17 1.94 -0.60
C ALA A 236 5.69 2.09 -0.58
N LEU A 237 6.41 1.27 -1.35
CA LEU A 237 7.86 1.35 -1.51
C LEU A 237 8.28 2.70 -2.12
N ASP A 238 7.64 3.11 -3.21
CA ASP A 238 7.80 4.43 -3.87
C ASP A 238 7.67 5.56 -2.82
N ALA A 239 6.54 5.60 -2.12
CA ALA A 239 6.22 6.65 -1.14
C ALA A 239 7.14 6.63 0.09
N ILE A 240 7.56 5.46 0.57
CA ILE A 240 8.49 5.31 1.69
C ILE A 240 9.88 5.86 1.33
N GLN A 241 10.40 5.51 0.14
CA GLN A 241 11.73 5.94 -0.29
C GLN A 241 11.82 7.46 -0.48
N GLU A 242 10.80 8.04 -1.12
CA GLU A 242 10.71 9.50 -1.35
C GLU A 242 10.48 10.28 -0.06
N ASN A 243 9.52 9.85 0.78
CA ASN A 243 9.00 10.72 1.83
C ASN A 243 9.55 10.44 3.24
N THR A 244 10.30 9.36 3.47
CA THR A 244 10.63 8.92 4.85
C THR A 244 12.05 8.42 5.04
N LYS A 245 12.55 8.51 6.29
CA LYS A 245 13.86 7.98 6.71
C LYS A 245 13.86 6.45 6.95
N PHE A 246 12.97 5.70 6.30
CA PHE A 246 12.94 4.22 6.39
C PHE A 246 13.66 3.56 5.19
N GLU A 247 14.27 2.40 5.43
CA GLU A 247 14.72 1.46 4.40
C GLU A 247 13.86 0.18 4.47
N VAL A 248 13.20 -0.18 3.37
CA VAL A 248 12.39 -1.41 3.32
C VAL A 248 13.32 -2.62 3.18
N ILE A 249 13.21 -3.55 4.13
CA ILE A 249 14.06 -4.75 4.19
C ILE A 249 13.31 -6.05 3.79
N GLY A 250 11.98 -5.98 3.63
CA GLY A 250 11.15 -7.10 3.17
C GLY A 250 9.65 -6.76 3.19
N GLY A 251 8.87 -7.46 2.37
CA GLY A 251 7.41 -7.33 2.31
C GLY A 251 6.71 -8.69 2.38
N PHE A 252 5.60 -8.78 3.10
CA PHE A 252 4.90 -10.04 3.37
C PHE A 252 3.40 -9.95 3.09
N TYR A 253 2.89 -10.89 2.31
CA TYR A 253 1.47 -11.24 2.32
C TYR A 253 1.19 -12.18 3.50
N SER A 254 0.20 -11.85 4.33
CA SER A 254 -0.36 -12.76 5.34
C SER A 254 -1.81 -13.08 4.98
N PRO A 255 -2.08 -14.24 4.33
CA PRO A 255 -3.44 -14.63 3.97
C PRO A 255 -4.26 -15.00 5.20
N VAL A 256 -5.52 -14.57 5.22
CA VAL A 256 -6.43 -14.78 6.35
C VAL A 256 -6.66 -16.26 6.68
N SER A 257 -6.87 -16.61 7.95
CA SER A 257 -7.36 -17.93 8.37
C SER A 257 -8.75 -18.27 7.80
N ASP A 258 -9.01 -19.51 7.40
CA ASP A 258 -10.35 -19.93 6.94
C ASP A 258 -11.43 -19.81 8.04
N HIS A 259 -11.01 -19.74 9.31
CA HIS A 259 -11.88 -19.42 10.44
C HIS A 259 -12.56 -18.04 10.35
N TYR A 260 -12.09 -17.15 9.48
CA TYR A 260 -12.76 -15.90 9.13
C TYR A 260 -14.06 -16.10 8.33
N LYS A 261 -14.32 -17.29 7.73
CA LYS A 261 -15.55 -17.72 7.01
C LYS A 261 -16.31 -16.69 6.15
N LYS A 262 -15.65 -15.63 5.69
CA LYS A 262 -16.21 -14.63 4.76
C LYS A 262 -16.79 -15.31 3.51
N SER A 263 -17.99 -14.92 3.11
CA SER A 263 -18.62 -15.36 1.86
C SER A 263 -17.67 -15.17 0.65
N GLY A 264 -17.55 -16.19 -0.21
CA GLY A 264 -16.63 -16.18 -1.36
C GLY A 264 -15.14 -16.37 -1.02
N LEU A 265 -14.78 -16.75 0.21
CA LEU A 265 -13.42 -17.13 0.58
C LEU A 265 -13.12 -18.57 0.10
N ALA A 266 -12.12 -18.73 -0.78
CA ALA A 266 -11.57 -20.05 -1.12
C ALA A 266 -10.76 -20.62 0.06
N PRO A 267 -10.51 -21.94 0.15
CA PRO A 267 -9.67 -22.52 1.20
C PRO A 267 -8.25 -21.92 1.25
N ALA A 268 -7.70 -21.77 2.45
CA ALA A 268 -6.45 -21.07 2.72
C ALA A 268 -5.26 -21.65 1.96
N VAL A 269 -5.18 -22.98 1.83
CA VAL A 269 -4.13 -23.67 1.06
C VAL A 269 -4.05 -23.18 -0.40
N HIS A 270 -5.19 -22.89 -1.04
CA HIS A 270 -5.22 -22.33 -2.38
C HIS A 270 -4.85 -20.85 -2.39
N ARG A 271 -5.26 -20.08 -1.38
CA ARG A 271 -4.98 -18.64 -1.28
C ARG A 271 -3.50 -18.37 -1.01
N VAL A 272 -2.88 -19.14 -0.12
CA VAL A 272 -1.43 -19.17 0.08
C VAL A 272 -0.72 -19.52 -1.23
N ARG A 273 -1.09 -20.63 -1.92
CA ARG A 273 -0.41 -20.99 -3.18
C ARG A 273 -0.60 -19.97 -4.30
N MET A 274 -1.76 -19.29 -4.38
CA MET A 274 -1.96 -18.18 -5.33
C MET A 274 -1.10 -16.96 -4.98
N CYS A 275 -0.91 -16.63 -3.69
CA CYS A 275 0.03 -15.60 -3.28
C CYS A 275 1.49 -15.98 -3.62
N GLU A 276 1.89 -17.24 -3.42
CA GLU A 276 3.22 -17.73 -3.78
C GLU A 276 3.43 -17.62 -5.29
N LEU A 277 2.53 -18.20 -6.10
CA LEU A 277 2.57 -18.17 -7.56
C LEU A 277 2.55 -16.75 -8.16
N ALA A 278 2.04 -15.77 -7.43
CA ALA A 278 2.19 -14.35 -7.77
C ALA A 278 3.61 -13.85 -7.45
N CYS A 279 4.07 -14.00 -6.20
CA CYS A 279 5.35 -13.45 -5.75
C CYS A 279 6.58 -14.14 -6.37
N GLU A 280 6.51 -15.45 -6.64
CA GLU A 280 7.62 -16.30 -7.09
C GLU A 280 8.33 -15.73 -8.33
N ARG A 281 7.55 -15.36 -9.36
CA ARG A 281 8.07 -14.92 -10.67
C ARG A 281 7.82 -13.43 -11.00
N THR A 282 7.18 -12.64 -10.12
CA THR A 282 6.95 -11.18 -10.35
C THR A 282 7.57 -10.24 -9.31
N SER A 283 8.28 -10.75 -8.30
CA SER A 283 8.97 -9.91 -7.30
C SER A 283 10.26 -10.57 -6.83
N ASN A 284 11.20 -9.75 -6.36
CA ASN A 284 12.45 -10.14 -5.71
C ASN A 284 12.46 -9.85 -4.19
N TRP A 285 11.46 -9.14 -3.65
CA TRP A 285 11.44 -8.66 -2.26
C TRP A 285 10.18 -9.06 -1.47
N LEU A 286 9.11 -9.48 -2.17
CA LEU A 286 7.86 -9.94 -1.57
C LEU A 286 7.88 -11.44 -1.26
N MET A 287 7.36 -11.79 -0.10
CA MET A 287 7.20 -13.14 0.44
C MET A 287 5.74 -13.38 0.87
N VAL A 288 5.42 -14.63 1.18
CA VAL A 288 4.11 -15.05 1.72
C VAL A 288 4.34 -15.78 3.01
N ASP A 289 3.71 -15.34 4.09
CA ASP A 289 3.69 -16.02 5.37
C ASP A 289 2.33 -16.70 5.57
N ALA A 290 2.34 -18.01 5.84
CA ALA A 290 1.12 -18.78 6.07
C ALA A 290 0.71 -18.87 7.55
N TRP A 291 1.47 -18.31 8.50
CA TRP A 291 1.25 -18.51 9.93
C TRP A 291 -0.20 -18.24 10.38
N GLU A 292 -0.83 -17.16 9.91
CA GLU A 292 -2.22 -16.85 10.26
C GLU A 292 -3.18 -17.97 9.81
N THR A 293 -2.93 -18.58 8.65
CA THR A 293 -3.75 -19.68 8.11
C THR A 293 -3.65 -20.98 8.90
N LEU A 294 -2.54 -21.18 9.62
CA LEU A 294 -2.26 -22.37 10.40
C LEU A 294 -2.84 -22.31 11.83
N GLN A 295 -3.45 -21.17 12.22
CA GLN A 295 -4.06 -21.02 13.53
C GLN A 295 -5.42 -21.73 13.63
N PRO A 296 -5.72 -22.40 14.77
CA PRO A 296 -6.95 -23.18 14.96
C PRO A 296 -8.21 -22.31 15.17
N THR A 297 -8.07 -20.99 15.20
CA THR A 297 -9.14 -20.01 15.34
C THR A 297 -8.93 -18.83 14.39
N TYR A 298 -9.88 -17.89 14.37
CA TYR A 298 -9.64 -16.58 13.75
C TYR A 298 -8.57 -15.82 14.55
N THR A 299 -7.67 -15.12 13.85
CA THR A 299 -6.54 -14.38 14.42
C THR A 299 -6.74 -12.89 14.18
N ARG A 300 -6.71 -12.10 15.26
CA ARG A 300 -6.81 -10.63 15.20
C ARG A 300 -5.55 -10.04 14.57
N THR A 301 -5.66 -8.98 13.77
CA THR A 301 -4.51 -8.41 13.04
C THR A 301 -3.37 -7.94 13.96
N ALA A 302 -3.68 -7.47 15.18
CA ALA A 302 -2.66 -7.14 16.18
C ALA A 302 -1.74 -8.33 16.51
N LEU A 303 -2.31 -9.53 16.67
CA LEU A 303 -1.56 -10.77 16.95
C LEU A 303 -0.74 -11.26 15.75
N VAL A 304 -1.13 -10.89 14.52
CA VAL A 304 -0.32 -11.16 13.33
C VAL A 304 0.91 -10.26 13.31
N LEU A 305 0.77 -8.97 13.64
CA LEU A 305 1.91 -8.05 13.75
C LEU A 305 2.84 -8.43 14.92
N ASP A 306 2.29 -8.93 16.03
CA ASP A 306 3.06 -9.53 17.13
C ASP A 306 3.92 -10.70 16.65
N HIS A 307 3.37 -11.62 15.85
CA HIS A 307 4.12 -12.75 15.28
C HIS A 307 5.29 -12.28 14.40
N PHE A 308 5.06 -11.30 13.51
CA PHE A 308 6.14 -10.70 12.73
C PHE A 308 7.21 -10.06 13.63
N ASN A 309 6.83 -9.43 14.75
CA ASN A 309 7.78 -8.85 15.70
C ASN A 309 8.58 -9.92 16.48
N GLU A 310 7.91 -10.97 16.93
CA GLU A 310 8.53 -12.10 17.61
C GLU A 310 9.54 -12.81 16.68
N GLU A 311 9.18 -13.06 15.42
CA GLU A 311 10.09 -13.67 14.44
C GLU A 311 11.28 -12.77 14.06
N ILE A 312 11.05 -11.48 13.81
CA ILE A 312 12.08 -10.58 13.26
C ILE A 312 12.93 -9.93 14.36
N ASN A 313 12.29 -9.41 15.42
CA ASN A 313 12.97 -8.64 16.46
C ASN A 313 13.37 -9.48 17.67
N VAL A 314 12.53 -10.42 18.12
CA VAL A 314 12.85 -11.23 19.31
C VAL A 314 13.75 -12.42 18.93
N LYS A 315 13.28 -13.36 18.10
CA LYS A 315 14.02 -14.58 17.72
C LYS A 315 15.27 -14.30 16.89
N ARG A 316 15.23 -13.30 16.00
CA ARG A 316 16.36 -12.94 15.12
C ARG A 316 17.17 -11.73 15.61
N GLY A 317 16.68 -10.98 16.60
CA GLY A 317 17.38 -9.82 17.16
C GLY A 317 17.41 -8.58 16.25
N GLY A 318 16.52 -8.47 15.25
CA GLY A 318 16.54 -7.42 14.24
C GLY A 318 17.56 -7.65 13.11
N ILE A 319 17.78 -6.63 12.29
CA ILE A 319 18.68 -6.66 11.11
C ILE A 319 20.06 -6.07 11.44
N MET A 320 21.12 -6.52 10.75
CA MET A 320 22.45 -5.92 10.88
C MET A 320 22.51 -4.50 10.30
N SER A 321 23.18 -3.57 10.97
CA SER A 321 23.42 -2.21 10.46
C SER A 321 24.43 -2.21 9.30
N ALA A 322 24.47 -1.14 8.50
CA ALA A 322 25.28 -1.06 7.28
C ALA A 322 26.80 -1.16 7.52
N ASP A 323 27.27 -0.91 8.74
CA ASP A 323 28.68 -1.11 9.14
C ASP A 323 29.01 -2.55 9.59
N GLY A 324 28.00 -3.40 9.80
CA GLY A 324 28.17 -4.77 10.27
C GLY A 324 28.43 -4.95 11.76
N LYS A 325 28.38 -3.88 12.58
CA LYS A 325 28.79 -3.94 14.01
C LYS A 325 27.64 -4.14 14.99
N THR A 326 26.44 -3.65 14.66
CA THR A 326 25.28 -3.66 15.55
C THR A 326 24.05 -4.21 14.84
N LYS A 327 23.09 -4.76 15.61
CA LYS A 327 21.74 -5.01 15.11
C LYS A 327 20.81 -3.84 15.43
N ARG A 328 19.89 -3.56 14.52
CA ARG A 328 18.86 -2.51 14.61
C ARG A 328 17.49 -3.18 14.66
N GLY A 329 16.66 -2.79 15.63
CA GLY A 329 15.26 -3.23 15.70
C GLY A 329 14.47 -2.75 14.48
N VAL A 330 13.65 -3.63 13.92
CA VAL A 330 12.89 -3.43 12.70
C VAL A 330 11.49 -2.91 13.03
N LYS A 331 11.10 -1.76 12.48
CA LYS A 331 9.71 -1.30 12.54
C LYS A 331 8.87 -2.18 11.60
N ILE A 332 7.69 -2.59 12.05
CA ILE A 332 6.73 -3.34 11.23
C ILE A 332 5.53 -2.44 11.00
N MET A 333 5.00 -2.40 9.78
CA MET A 333 3.82 -1.60 9.45
C MET A 333 2.81 -2.38 8.60
N LEU A 334 1.52 -2.16 8.88
CA LEU A 334 0.39 -2.77 8.19
C LEU A 334 0.09 -2.00 6.89
N LEU A 335 0.22 -2.66 5.74
CA LEU A 335 -0.19 -2.15 4.43
C LEU A 335 -1.65 -2.52 4.13
N ALA A 336 -2.46 -1.51 3.82
CA ALA A 336 -3.87 -1.68 3.49
C ALA A 336 -4.37 -0.63 2.50
N GLY A 337 -5.56 -0.85 1.94
CA GLY A 337 -6.31 0.17 1.20
C GLY A 337 -7.24 0.97 2.12
N GLY A 338 -7.77 2.09 1.62
CA GLY A 338 -8.73 2.93 2.34
C GLY A 338 -9.93 2.18 2.92
N ASP A 339 -10.37 1.09 2.28
CA ASP A 339 -11.46 0.24 2.77
C ASP A 339 -11.19 -0.32 4.18
N LEU A 340 -9.92 -0.53 4.56
CA LEU A 340 -9.57 -1.03 5.89
C LEU A 340 -9.60 0.07 6.95
N ILE A 341 -9.04 1.25 6.65
CA ILE A 341 -8.97 2.33 7.64
C ILE A 341 -10.39 2.82 7.98
N VAL A 342 -11.30 2.87 6.99
CA VAL A 342 -12.72 3.18 7.24
C VAL A 342 -13.33 2.16 8.21
N SER A 343 -13.10 0.86 8.01
CA SER A 343 -13.59 -0.17 8.93
C SER A 343 -12.99 -0.09 10.35
N MET A 344 -11.88 0.64 10.57
CA MET A 344 -11.29 0.83 11.90
C MET A 344 -12.04 1.85 12.76
N GLY A 345 -12.87 2.72 12.17
CA GLY A 345 -13.78 3.60 12.91
C GLY A 345 -15.25 3.16 12.89
N GLU A 346 -15.57 1.98 12.34
CA GLU A 346 -16.91 1.39 12.48
C GLU A 346 -17.08 0.90 13.94
N PRO A 347 -18.11 1.36 14.69
CA PRO A 347 -18.26 1.02 16.10
C PRO A 347 -18.35 -0.49 16.36
N ASN A 348 -17.67 -0.95 17.40
CA ASN A 348 -17.51 -2.36 17.77
C ASN A 348 -16.79 -3.27 16.76
N VAL A 349 -16.34 -2.78 15.59
CA VAL A 349 -15.68 -3.64 14.59
C VAL A 349 -14.26 -4.03 15.00
N TRP A 350 -13.57 -3.18 15.75
CA TRP A 350 -12.24 -3.42 16.33
C TRP A 350 -12.26 -3.16 17.83
N ALA A 351 -11.43 -3.87 18.58
CA ALA A 351 -11.18 -3.53 19.99
C ALA A 351 -10.25 -2.31 20.07
N GLU A 352 -10.55 -1.35 20.94
CA GLU A 352 -9.74 -0.13 21.09
C GLU A 352 -8.27 -0.44 21.41
N ASN A 353 -8.03 -1.42 22.28
CA ASN A 353 -6.68 -1.93 22.58
C ASN A 353 -5.93 -2.43 21.33
N ASP A 354 -6.62 -3.02 20.36
CA ASP A 354 -6.01 -3.43 19.08
C ASP A 354 -5.71 -2.24 18.18
N LEU A 355 -6.57 -1.21 18.18
CA LEU A 355 -6.32 0.02 17.43
C LEU A 355 -5.10 0.76 18.01
N HIS A 356 -5.04 0.95 19.33
CA HIS A 356 -3.86 1.52 20.01
C HIS A 356 -2.58 0.72 19.73
N HIS A 357 -2.64 -0.62 19.68
CA HIS A 357 -1.46 -1.46 19.39
C HIS A 357 -1.04 -1.41 17.92
N ILE A 358 -1.98 -1.57 16.98
CA ILE A 358 -1.71 -1.55 15.53
C ILE A 358 -1.24 -0.16 15.08
N LEU A 359 -1.85 0.91 15.58
CA LEU A 359 -1.55 2.28 15.16
C LEU A 359 -0.40 2.89 15.98
N GLY A 360 -0.36 2.65 17.29
CA GLY A 360 0.66 3.22 18.18
C GLY A 360 1.99 2.45 18.15
N SER A 361 1.97 1.13 18.41
CA SER A 361 3.20 0.33 18.50
C SER A 361 3.82 -0.01 17.14
N TYR A 362 3.00 -0.21 16.11
CA TYR A 362 3.44 -0.57 14.76
C TYR A 362 3.36 0.60 13.78
N GLY A 363 2.16 0.88 13.26
CA GLY A 363 1.89 1.91 12.26
C GLY A 363 1.29 1.34 10.98
N CYS A 364 0.70 2.22 10.17
CA CYS A 364 -0.07 1.85 8.97
C CYS A 364 0.39 2.58 7.71
N LEU A 365 0.34 1.88 6.58
CA LEU A 365 0.55 2.38 5.23
C LEU A 365 -0.78 2.23 4.49
N ILE A 366 -1.49 3.33 4.28
CA ILE A 366 -2.86 3.33 3.74
C ILE A 366 -2.87 3.87 2.32
N VAL A 367 -3.18 3.01 1.35
CA VAL A 367 -3.38 3.40 -0.05
C VAL A 367 -4.78 3.99 -0.22
N GLU A 368 -4.83 5.29 -0.48
CA GLU A 368 -6.03 6.11 -0.69
C GLU A 368 -6.68 5.74 -2.04
N ARG A 369 -7.95 5.31 -2.01
CA ARG A 369 -8.72 4.90 -3.21
C ARG A 369 -9.75 5.97 -3.60
N THR A 370 -10.26 5.88 -4.82
CA THR A 370 -11.37 6.74 -5.31
C THR A 370 -12.59 6.63 -4.38
N GLY A 371 -13.00 7.76 -3.81
CA GLY A 371 -14.19 7.86 -2.94
C GLY A 371 -13.91 7.83 -1.43
N SER A 372 -12.69 7.53 -0.98
CA SER A 372 -12.34 7.51 0.45
C SER A 372 -11.41 8.67 0.84
N ASP A 373 -11.93 9.74 1.44
CA ASP A 373 -11.07 10.76 2.07
C ASP A 373 -10.54 10.25 3.42
N VAL A 374 -9.41 9.54 3.33
CA VAL A 374 -8.69 9.03 4.49
C VAL A 374 -8.21 10.16 5.42
N ARG A 375 -7.93 11.38 4.92
CA ARG A 375 -7.45 12.47 5.79
C ARG A 375 -8.57 13.00 6.68
N SER A 376 -9.74 13.30 6.10
CA SER A 376 -10.89 13.71 6.91
C SER A 376 -11.32 12.62 7.90
N PHE A 377 -11.25 11.34 7.50
CA PHE A 377 -11.54 10.22 8.39
C PHE A 377 -10.54 10.08 9.57
N LEU A 378 -9.24 10.30 9.33
CA LEU A 378 -8.22 10.36 10.39
C LEU A 378 -8.36 11.58 11.32
N LEU A 379 -9.18 12.58 10.96
CA LEU A 379 -9.53 13.72 11.82
C LEU A 379 -10.81 13.49 12.63
N SER A 380 -11.69 12.56 12.24
CA SER A 380 -13.02 12.37 12.85
C SER A 380 -13.10 11.31 13.95
N HIS A 381 -12.00 10.62 14.28
CA HIS A 381 -11.98 9.58 15.33
C HIS A 381 -10.72 9.70 16.20
N ASP A 382 -10.91 9.81 17.52
CA ASP A 382 -9.86 10.16 18.48
C ASP A 382 -8.63 9.25 18.45
N ILE A 383 -8.79 7.92 18.41
CA ILE A 383 -7.66 6.97 18.38
C ILE A 383 -6.86 7.11 17.08
N LEU A 384 -7.56 7.24 15.94
CA LEU A 384 -6.92 7.48 14.65
C LEU A 384 -6.23 8.84 14.60
N TYR A 385 -6.79 9.86 15.25
CA TYR A 385 -6.17 11.17 15.37
C TYR A 385 -4.93 11.13 16.27
N GLU A 386 -4.99 10.50 17.44
CA GLU A 386 -3.86 10.33 18.37
C GLU A 386 -2.65 9.75 17.63
N HIS A 387 -2.83 8.60 16.99
CA HIS A 387 -1.77 7.84 16.32
C HIS A 387 -1.51 8.27 14.88
N ARG A 388 -2.13 9.37 14.38
CA ARG A 388 -2.03 9.85 12.99
C ARG A 388 -0.59 10.05 12.48
N LYS A 389 0.37 10.33 13.38
CA LYS A 389 1.80 10.48 13.03
C LYS A 389 2.48 9.14 12.68
N ASN A 390 1.85 8.01 12.98
CA ASN A 390 2.31 6.67 12.63
C ASN A 390 1.50 6.06 11.46
N VAL A 391 0.74 6.90 10.73
CA VAL A 391 -0.02 6.53 9.54
C VAL A 391 0.49 7.30 8.32
N LEU A 392 0.93 6.59 7.27
CA LEU A 392 1.27 7.19 5.98
C LEU A 392 0.13 6.97 4.97
N VAL A 393 -0.52 8.05 4.56
CA VAL A 393 -1.56 8.03 3.52
C VAL A 393 -0.93 8.24 2.15
N ILE A 394 -0.99 7.20 1.32
CA ILE A 394 -0.34 7.09 0.00
C ILE A 394 -1.40 7.32 -1.08
N LYS A 395 -1.23 8.33 -1.93
CA LYS A 395 -2.20 8.64 -3.01
C LYS A 395 -2.07 7.70 -4.20
N GLN A 396 -3.19 7.17 -4.67
CA GLN A 396 -3.23 6.41 -5.92
C GLN A 396 -3.24 7.35 -7.14
N LEU A 397 -2.06 7.58 -7.73
CA LEU A 397 -1.90 8.42 -8.93
C LEU A 397 -2.48 7.77 -10.21
N ILE A 398 -2.50 6.43 -10.27
CA ILE A 398 -3.08 5.66 -11.39
C ILE A 398 -4.20 4.79 -10.84
N TYR A 399 -5.44 5.17 -11.15
CA TYR A 399 -6.64 4.50 -10.66
C TYR A 399 -6.78 3.08 -11.24
N ASN A 400 -6.85 2.10 -10.34
CA ASN A 400 -7.00 0.68 -10.64
C ASN A 400 -7.92 0.08 -9.57
N ASP A 401 -9.07 -0.44 -10.01
CA ASP A 401 -10.13 -0.98 -9.15
C ASP A 401 -10.35 -2.49 -9.37
N ILE A 402 -9.25 -3.24 -9.56
CA ILE A 402 -9.27 -4.70 -9.74
C ILE A 402 -9.42 -5.39 -8.36
N SER A 403 -10.65 -5.37 -7.85
CA SER A 403 -11.03 -6.08 -6.63
C SER A 403 -11.21 -7.59 -6.88
N SER A 404 -10.85 -8.41 -5.89
CA SER A 404 -11.02 -9.87 -6.00
C SER A 404 -12.48 -10.29 -6.24
N THR A 405 -13.47 -9.50 -5.80
CA THR A 405 -14.90 -9.82 -6.04
C THR A 405 -15.30 -9.59 -7.50
N LYS A 406 -14.78 -8.55 -8.17
CA LYS A 406 -14.97 -8.36 -9.63
C LYS A 406 -14.33 -9.52 -10.40
N VAL A 407 -13.15 -9.97 -9.98
CA VAL A 407 -12.49 -11.17 -10.54
C VAL A 407 -13.33 -12.44 -10.36
N ARG A 408 -13.83 -12.73 -9.15
CA ARG A 408 -14.72 -13.89 -8.89
C ARG A 408 -16.05 -13.77 -9.64
N LEU A 409 -16.57 -12.56 -9.89
CA LEU A 409 -17.73 -12.37 -10.75
C LEU A 409 -17.42 -12.77 -12.20
N PHE A 410 -16.29 -12.32 -12.77
CA PHE A 410 -15.93 -12.61 -14.15
C PHE A 410 -15.73 -14.11 -14.40
N ILE A 411 -15.04 -14.81 -13.49
CA ILE A 411 -14.85 -16.28 -13.58
C ILE A 411 -16.21 -17.01 -13.61
N ARG A 412 -17.15 -16.63 -12.73
CA ARG A 412 -18.53 -17.18 -12.68
C ARG A 412 -19.40 -16.85 -13.91
N ARG A 413 -18.94 -15.96 -14.78
CA ARG A 413 -19.61 -15.58 -16.03
C ARG A 413 -18.86 -16.07 -17.27
N GLY A 414 -17.81 -16.88 -17.11
CA GLY A 414 -16.95 -17.31 -18.22
C GLY A 414 -16.16 -16.16 -18.88
N MET A 415 -16.07 -15.00 -18.21
CA MET A 415 -15.37 -13.83 -18.72
C MET A 415 -13.88 -13.92 -18.40
N SER A 416 -13.04 -13.47 -19.34
CA SER A 416 -11.58 -13.47 -19.14
C SER A 416 -11.16 -12.58 -17.97
N VAL A 417 -10.22 -13.10 -17.17
CA VAL A 417 -9.50 -12.36 -16.12
C VAL A 417 -8.02 -12.17 -16.45
N GLN A 418 -7.64 -12.36 -17.73
CA GLN A 418 -6.30 -12.10 -18.23
C GLN A 418 -5.91 -10.64 -18.00
N TYR A 419 -4.65 -10.40 -17.64
CA TYR A 419 -4.11 -9.08 -17.27
C TYR A 419 -4.72 -8.45 -16.00
N LEU A 420 -5.71 -9.08 -15.35
CA LEU A 420 -6.17 -8.71 -14.00
C LEU A 420 -5.36 -9.42 -12.90
N LEU A 421 -4.85 -10.61 -13.24
CA LEU A 421 -4.10 -11.54 -12.39
C LEU A 421 -2.79 -11.98 -13.09
N PRO A 422 -1.76 -12.42 -12.34
CA PRO A 422 -0.63 -13.15 -12.89
C PRO A 422 -1.07 -14.44 -13.59
N ASN A 423 -0.47 -14.77 -14.75
CA ASN A 423 -0.85 -15.93 -15.56
C ASN A 423 -0.73 -17.27 -14.80
N SER A 424 0.20 -17.37 -13.86
CA SER A 424 0.36 -18.49 -12.92
C SER A 424 -0.88 -18.68 -12.04
N VAL A 425 -1.40 -17.59 -11.46
CA VAL A 425 -2.63 -17.57 -10.65
C VAL A 425 -3.86 -17.91 -11.49
N ILE A 426 -3.93 -17.43 -12.75
CA ILE A 426 -5.03 -17.78 -13.66
C ILE A 426 -5.05 -19.29 -13.92
N ARG A 427 -3.91 -19.87 -14.32
CA ARG A 427 -3.81 -21.32 -14.57
C ARG A 427 -4.19 -22.13 -13.33
N TYR A 428 -3.70 -21.76 -12.16
CA TYR A 428 -4.01 -22.40 -10.88
C TYR A 428 -5.53 -22.37 -10.56
N ILE A 429 -6.20 -21.25 -10.83
CA ILE A 429 -7.66 -21.12 -10.66
C ILE A 429 -8.43 -22.07 -11.59
N HIS A 430 -8.03 -22.18 -12.86
CA HIS A 430 -8.66 -23.09 -13.81
C HIS A 430 -8.42 -24.57 -13.45
N GLU A 431 -7.18 -24.92 -13.11
CA GLU A 431 -6.77 -26.30 -12.80
C GLU A 431 -7.48 -26.85 -11.55
N HIS A 432 -7.55 -26.06 -10.48
CA HIS A 432 -8.31 -26.41 -9.26
C HIS A 432 -9.80 -26.04 -9.32
N LYS A 433 -10.31 -25.59 -10.48
CA LYS A 433 -11.72 -25.20 -10.71
C LYS A 433 -12.27 -24.24 -9.66
N LEU A 434 -11.43 -23.30 -9.20
CA LEU A 434 -11.79 -22.34 -8.15
C LEU A 434 -12.78 -21.29 -8.67
N TYR A 435 -13.76 -20.94 -7.84
CA TYR A 435 -14.78 -19.90 -8.06
C TYR A 435 -15.81 -20.14 -9.18
N PHE A 436 -15.74 -21.19 -10.00
CA PHE A 436 -16.69 -21.40 -11.11
C PHE A 436 -18.13 -21.63 -10.63
N ASN A 437 -18.34 -22.55 -9.69
CA ASN A 437 -19.67 -23.00 -9.26
C ASN A 437 -20.14 -22.39 -7.92
N THR A 438 -19.53 -21.29 -7.47
CA THR A 438 -19.84 -20.66 -6.17
C THR A 438 -20.84 -19.52 -6.29
N THR A 439 -21.89 -19.49 -5.48
CA THR A 439 -22.77 -18.32 -5.35
C THR A 439 -22.19 -17.29 -4.36
N GLU A 440 -22.43 -15.99 -4.61
CA GLU A 440 -22.09 -14.89 -3.69
C GLU A 440 -23.24 -13.86 -3.67
N PRO A 441 -23.56 -13.24 -2.52
CA PRO A 441 -24.61 -12.23 -2.42
C PRO A 441 -24.37 -10.99 -3.30
N VAL A 442 -25.42 -10.46 -3.93
CA VAL A 442 -25.31 -9.30 -4.83
C VAL A 442 -24.74 -8.06 -4.13
N LYS A 443 -25.12 -7.79 -2.87
CA LYS A 443 -24.56 -6.68 -2.07
C LYS A 443 -23.05 -6.77 -1.89
N GLN A 444 -22.48 -7.98 -1.83
CA GLN A 444 -21.01 -8.17 -1.78
C GLN A 444 -20.32 -7.87 -3.12
N VAL A 445 -21.04 -7.98 -4.24
CA VAL A 445 -20.53 -7.77 -5.60
C VAL A 445 -20.58 -6.31 -6.03
N MET A 446 -21.67 -5.61 -5.70
CA MET A 446 -21.87 -4.19 -6.06
C MET A 446 -21.01 -3.23 -5.21
N GLY A 447 -20.69 -3.62 -3.96
CA GLY A 447 -20.22 -2.70 -2.94
C GLY A 447 -21.38 -1.98 -2.24
N ASN A 448 -21.09 -1.29 -1.14
CA ASN A 448 -22.04 -0.37 -0.51
C ASN A 448 -22.07 0.93 -1.33
N ASN A 449 -22.93 0.98 -2.34
CA ASN A 449 -23.38 2.22 -2.98
C ASN A 449 -24.81 2.51 -2.50
N ASP A 450 -24.94 2.78 -1.20
CA ASP A 450 -26.13 3.30 -0.51
C ASP A 450 -25.70 4.58 0.23
#